data_AF-A0A640MYK2-F1
#
_entry.id   AF-A0A640MYK2-F1
#
_cell.length_a   1.000
_cell.length_b   1.000
_cell.length_c   1.000
_cell.angle_alpha   90.00
_cell.angle_beta   90.00
_cell.angle_gamma   90.00
#
_symmetry.space_group_name_H-M   'P 1'
#
loop_
_entity.id
_entity.type
_entity.pdbx_description
1 polymer ?
#
loop_
_entity_poly.entity_id
_entity_poly.type
_entity_poly.pdbx_seq_one_letter_code
_entity_poly.pdbx_strand_id
1 'polypeptide(L)'
;MNSVNNKWMIWTIFGSSLLSIATPGLAIIPTILSLILALKFIITDKKILPDVLQFQKEFNNIKGLRKSKENLKMELESLEENLQGKKSELKEVQSLLNETELEYDYKLIYPFDLDSLDSLEINNLIEKLTLKEKQILNVDNIVKSTGLKGEDKKFYKNQVKQITRLFNAETSIILKKVTAKNFKVCQKQILTAFESINKIFETDAVKISEEILDIKLEKLTLIYKYQIKLEDEQILRREERERIKEENKVKKELEYKLNQIDKDIKHHNNELIKLNKYIAKTNSDVEKEMYIEKITQLEDKLKELTISKDFVLERQVKAQSGYVYIISNIGSFGENIYKIGVTRRLEPLERIRELSSASVPFEFDVHALIFSDNAFALEDRLHKHFKEQQVNKVNSRKEFYNIDLNEIKDLIHSEYDNTVEFTFEPKAEQYRESLLIS
;
A
#
# COMPACT_ATOMS: atom_id res chain seq x y z
N MET A 1 -71.60 44.78 18.10
CA MET A 1 -72.69 44.74 17.08
C MET A 1 -73.65 43.66 17.54
N ASN A 2 -74.91 43.89 17.90
CA ASN A 2 -75.79 45.04 17.81
C ASN A 2 -76.48 45.23 19.15
N SER A 3 -76.52 46.46 19.64
CA SER A 3 -77.56 46.90 20.55
C SER A 3 -78.90 46.60 19.89
N VAL A 4 -79.56 45.51 20.29
CA VAL A 4 -80.97 45.31 19.95
C VAL A 4 -81.70 46.39 20.73
N ASN A 5 -81.86 47.50 20.03
CA ASN A 5 -82.53 48.71 20.43
C ASN A 5 -83.99 48.32 20.61
N ASN A 6 -84.33 47.76 21.78
CA ASN A 6 -85.69 47.33 22.16
C ASN A 6 -86.60 48.54 22.42
N LYS A 7 -86.48 49.59 21.59
CA LYS A 7 -87.41 50.72 21.55
C LYS A 7 -88.83 50.21 21.34
N TRP A 8 -89.02 49.18 20.52
CA TRP A 8 -90.35 48.63 20.27
C TRP A 8 -91.05 48.13 21.54
N MET A 9 -90.29 47.56 22.49
CA MET A 9 -90.85 47.04 23.74
C MET A 9 -91.28 48.18 24.70
N ILE A 10 -90.49 49.27 24.76
CA ILE A 10 -90.85 50.49 25.49
C ILE A 10 -92.08 51.14 24.85
N TRP A 11 -92.16 51.19 23.52
CA TRP A 11 -93.34 51.68 22.80
C TRP A 11 -94.59 50.81 23.01
N THR A 12 -94.45 49.49 23.17
CA THR A 12 -95.59 48.61 23.54
C THR A 12 -96.05 48.78 24.98
N ILE A 13 -95.12 49.08 25.91
CA ILE A 13 -95.47 49.40 27.32
C ILE A 13 -96.15 50.78 27.38
N PHE A 14 -95.63 51.76 26.64
CA PHE A 14 -96.23 53.10 26.55
C PHE A 14 -97.59 53.08 25.85
N GLY A 15 -97.73 52.32 24.76
CA GLY A 15 -98.98 52.15 24.01
C GLY A 15 -100.07 51.42 24.81
N SER A 16 -99.70 50.39 25.58
CA SER A 16 -100.66 49.68 26.46
C SER A 16 -101.06 50.51 27.69
N SER A 17 -100.19 51.41 28.17
CA SER A 17 -100.53 52.41 29.20
C SER A 17 -101.51 53.48 28.71
N LEU A 18 -101.43 53.89 27.44
CA LEU A 18 -102.33 54.90 26.85
C LEU A 18 -103.76 54.37 26.61
N LEU A 19 -103.91 53.08 26.27
CA LEU A 19 -105.21 52.41 26.14
C LEU A 19 -105.95 52.25 27.49
N SER A 20 -105.27 52.46 28.62
CA SER A 20 -105.83 52.35 29.97
C SER A 20 -106.60 53.61 30.44
N ILE A 21 -106.50 54.74 29.72
CA ILE A 21 -107.05 56.05 30.14
C ILE A 21 -108.55 56.20 29.83
N ALA A 22 -109.16 55.30 29.04
CA ALA A 22 -110.53 55.47 28.56
C ALA A 22 -111.65 54.92 29.47
N THR A 23 -111.36 54.11 30.50
CA THR A 23 -112.39 53.62 31.45
C THR A 23 -111.78 53.37 32.85
N PRO A 24 -112.24 54.03 33.93
CA PRO A 24 -111.54 54.01 35.23
C PRO A 24 -111.53 52.68 36.01
N GLY A 25 -112.00 51.57 35.42
CA GLY A 25 -112.12 50.27 36.08
C GLY A 25 -111.33 49.11 35.46
N LEU A 26 -110.83 49.23 34.22
CA LEU A 26 -110.15 48.14 33.51
C LEU A 26 -108.63 48.36 33.28
N ALA A 27 -108.09 49.50 33.70
CA ALA A 27 -106.70 49.90 33.51
C ALA A 27 -105.66 49.07 34.29
N ILE A 28 -106.08 48.40 35.36
CA ILE A 28 -105.20 47.76 36.35
C ILE A 28 -104.57 46.47 35.79
N ILE A 29 -105.31 45.71 34.98
CA ILE A 29 -104.88 44.40 34.47
C ILE A 29 -103.72 44.53 33.46
N PRO A 30 -103.78 45.41 32.44
CA PRO A 30 -102.68 45.60 31.49
C PRO A 30 -101.41 46.15 32.15
N THR A 31 -101.54 47.06 33.12
CA THR A 31 -100.38 47.61 33.83
C THR A 31 -99.69 46.57 34.70
N ILE A 32 -100.46 45.72 35.40
CA ILE A 32 -99.90 44.62 36.19
C ILE A 32 -99.20 43.60 35.27
N LEU A 33 -99.82 43.26 34.13
CA LEU A 33 -99.22 42.32 33.18
C LEU A 33 -97.92 42.87 32.57
N SER A 34 -97.89 44.15 32.24
CA SER A 34 -96.68 44.85 31.78
C SER A 34 -95.58 44.84 32.85
N LEU A 35 -95.93 45.06 34.12
CA LEU A 35 -94.99 45.06 35.23
C LEU A 35 -94.44 43.65 35.50
N ILE A 36 -95.28 42.62 35.39
CA ILE A 36 -94.87 41.20 35.46
C ILE A 36 -93.95 40.84 34.30
N LEU A 37 -94.25 41.26 33.07
CA LEU A 37 -93.39 41.05 31.90
C LEU A 37 -92.04 41.75 32.06
N ALA A 38 -92.02 42.99 32.54
CA ALA A 38 -90.79 43.73 32.81
C ALA A 38 -89.94 43.06 33.92
N LEU A 39 -90.59 42.64 35.02
CA LEU A 39 -89.92 41.88 36.08
C LEU A 39 -89.38 40.55 35.58
N LYS A 40 -90.17 39.81 34.80
CA LYS A 40 -89.76 38.52 34.23
C LYS A 40 -88.57 38.73 33.29
N PHE A 41 -88.60 39.77 32.44
CA PHE A 41 -87.48 40.13 31.56
C PHE A 41 -86.21 40.47 32.34
N ILE A 42 -86.29 41.30 33.40
CA ILE A 42 -85.14 41.63 34.26
C ILE A 42 -84.58 40.37 34.95
N ILE A 43 -85.46 39.47 35.40
CA ILE A 43 -85.05 38.20 36.03
C ILE A 43 -84.38 37.28 35.01
N THR A 44 -84.91 37.19 33.79
CA THR A 44 -84.33 36.40 32.70
C THR A 44 -82.98 36.96 32.28
N ASP A 45 -82.84 38.28 32.12
CA ASP A 45 -81.58 38.94 31.76
C ASP A 45 -80.52 38.78 32.87
N LYS A 46 -80.90 38.91 34.15
CA LYS A 46 -80.02 38.62 35.29
C LYS A 46 -79.57 37.15 35.37
N LYS A 47 -80.37 36.20 34.89
CA LYS A 47 -80.00 34.77 34.85
C LYS A 47 -79.13 34.43 33.65
N ILE A 48 -79.36 35.04 32.49
CA ILE A 48 -78.63 34.75 31.24
C ILE A 48 -77.27 35.47 31.22
N LEU A 49 -77.15 36.67 31.79
CA LEU A 49 -75.91 37.44 31.82
C LEU A 49 -74.69 36.69 32.43
N PRO A 50 -74.79 36.01 33.59
CA PRO A 50 -73.68 35.24 34.13
C PRO A 50 -73.29 34.05 33.25
N ASP A 51 -74.27 33.35 32.63
CA ASP A 51 -74.00 32.24 31.71
C ASP A 51 -73.27 32.75 30.45
N VAL A 52 -73.70 33.87 29.87
CA VAL A 52 -73.05 34.48 28.69
C VAL A 52 -71.61 34.92 29.02
N LEU A 53 -71.37 35.50 30.20
CA LEU A 53 -70.04 35.85 30.67
C LEU A 53 -69.16 34.61 30.87
N GLN A 54 -69.72 33.52 31.39
CA GLN A 54 -69.02 32.24 31.56
C GLN A 54 -68.67 31.63 30.20
N PHE A 55 -69.61 31.57 29.26
CA PHE A 55 -69.35 31.12 27.89
C PHE A 55 -68.30 31.97 27.19
N GLN A 56 -68.30 33.29 27.38
CA GLN A 56 -67.30 34.18 26.79
C GLN A 56 -65.91 33.94 27.39
N LYS A 57 -65.82 33.64 28.69
CA LYS A 57 -64.57 33.26 29.36
C LYS A 57 -64.04 31.92 28.86
N GLU A 58 -64.91 30.92 28.73
CA GLU A 58 -64.55 29.60 28.19
C GLU A 58 -64.14 29.68 26.71
N PHE A 59 -64.85 30.47 25.91
CA PHE A 59 -64.51 30.71 24.50
C PHE A 59 -63.14 31.37 24.34
N ASN A 60 -62.83 32.36 25.19
CA ASN A 60 -61.51 32.99 25.21
C ASN A 60 -60.41 32.02 25.65
N ASN A 61 -60.67 31.15 26.63
CA ASN A 61 -59.74 30.09 27.03
C ASN A 61 -59.48 29.09 25.90
N ILE A 62 -60.53 28.63 25.20
CA ILE A 62 -60.40 27.73 24.04
C ILE A 62 -59.62 28.41 22.91
N LYS A 63 -59.84 29.70 22.67
CA LYS A 63 -59.08 30.47 21.69
C LYS A 63 -57.60 30.59 22.07
N GLY A 64 -57.30 30.81 23.35
CA GLY A 64 -55.93 30.79 23.87
C GLY A 64 -55.25 29.42 23.72
N LEU A 65 -55.96 28.33 24.06
CA LEU A 65 -55.48 26.97 23.91
C LEU A 65 -55.23 26.58 22.45
N ARG A 66 -56.09 27.02 21.51
CA ARG A 66 -55.87 26.81 20.08
C ARG A 66 -54.61 27.52 19.59
N LYS A 67 -54.40 28.77 20.00
CA LYS A 67 -53.19 29.52 19.65
C LYS A 67 -51.94 28.86 20.23
N SER A 68 -52.01 28.36 21.47
CA SER A 68 -50.91 27.61 22.08
C SER A 68 -50.61 26.31 21.34
N LYS A 69 -51.66 25.57 20.92
CA LYS A 69 -51.52 24.35 20.10
C LYS A 69 -50.89 24.64 18.74
N GLU A 70 -51.25 25.73 18.08
CA GLU A 70 -50.63 26.15 16.81
C GLU A 70 -49.16 26.50 17.02
N ASN A 71 -48.82 27.25 18.06
CA ASN A 71 -47.42 27.58 18.39
C ASN A 71 -46.59 26.32 18.67
N LEU A 72 -47.10 25.39 19.49
CA LEU A 72 -46.46 24.11 19.77
C LEU A 72 -46.29 23.25 18.51
N LYS A 73 -47.24 23.34 17.57
CA LYS A 73 -47.14 22.63 16.30
C LYS A 73 -46.04 23.21 15.41
N MET A 74 -45.93 24.53 15.32
CA MET A 74 -44.83 25.18 14.61
C MET A 74 -43.48 24.89 15.26
N GLU A 75 -43.40 24.88 16.59
CA GLU A 75 -42.19 24.49 17.32
C GLU A 75 -41.80 23.04 17.02
N LEU A 76 -42.75 22.10 17.03
CA LEU A 76 -42.53 20.71 16.65
C LEU A 76 -42.03 20.56 15.21
N GLU A 77 -42.66 21.24 14.25
CA GLU A 77 -42.24 21.23 12.85
C GLU A 77 -40.79 21.76 12.72
N SER A 78 -40.45 22.85 13.42
CA SER A 78 -39.08 23.38 13.43
C SER A 78 -38.07 22.45 14.12
N LEU A 79 -38.49 21.70 15.16
CA LEU A 79 -37.63 20.75 15.85
C LEU A 79 -37.37 19.52 14.99
N GLU A 80 -38.39 19.04 14.26
CA GLU A 80 -38.29 17.93 13.32
C GLU A 80 -37.36 18.27 12.16
N GLU A 81 -37.47 19.48 11.61
CA GLU A 81 -36.58 19.96 10.55
C GLU A 81 -35.13 20.06 11.04
N ASN A 82 -34.90 20.61 12.24
CA ASN A 82 -33.58 20.65 12.86
C ASN A 82 -33.02 19.24 13.15
N LEU A 83 -33.86 18.30 13.59
CA LEU A 83 -33.46 16.93 13.87
C LEU A 83 -33.12 16.18 12.58
N GLN A 84 -33.84 16.46 11.49
CA GLN A 84 -33.54 15.93 10.17
C GLN A 84 -32.22 16.49 9.62
N GLY A 85 -31.98 17.80 9.77
CA GLY A 85 -30.71 18.45 9.44
C GLY A 85 -29.52 17.86 10.22
N LYS A 86 -29.67 17.69 11.54
CA LYS A 86 -28.62 17.04 12.36
C LYS A 86 -28.41 15.58 12.00
N LYS A 87 -29.46 14.84 11.57
CA LYS A 87 -29.32 13.46 11.09
C LYS A 87 -28.58 13.38 9.76
N SER A 88 -28.78 14.34 8.85
CA SER A 88 -27.99 14.41 7.60
C SER A 88 -26.54 14.78 7.87
N GLU A 89 -26.28 15.76 8.73
CA GLU A 89 -24.91 16.11 9.15
C GLU A 89 -24.22 14.90 9.79
N LEU A 90 -24.91 14.16 10.66
CA LEU A 90 -24.36 12.97 11.31
C LEU A 90 -24.08 11.84 10.29
N LYS A 91 -24.91 11.68 9.25
CA LYS A 91 -24.64 10.73 8.16
C LYS A 91 -23.44 11.16 7.31
N GLU A 92 -23.29 12.45 7.04
CA GLU A 92 -22.17 13.00 6.27
C GLU A 92 -20.85 12.87 7.05
N VAL A 93 -20.88 13.18 8.35
CA VAL A 93 -19.75 12.93 9.26
C VAL A 93 -19.44 11.44 9.34
N GLN A 94 -20.44 10.55 9.39
CA GLN A 94 -20.23 9.09 9.36
C GLN A 94 -19.69 8.58 8.02
N SER A 95 -20.09 9.14 6.87
CA SER A 95 -19.50 8.77 5.58
C SER A 95 -18.05 9.25 5.48
N LEU A 96 -17.76 10.46 5.95
CA LEU A 96 -16.39 10.97 6.08
C LEU A 96 -15.55 10.08 7.01
N LEU A 97 -16.12 9.62 8.13
CA LEU A 97 -15.50 8.66 9.07
C LEU A 97 -15.36 7.23 8.55
N ASN A 98 -16.14 6.83 7.54
CA ASN A 98 -16.04 5.51 6.93
C ASN A 98 -15.11 5.51 5.71
N GLU A 99 -15.01 6.63 4.97
CA GLU A 99 -13.93 6.86 4.00
C GLU A 99 -12.58 7.03 4.70
N THR A 100 -12.60 7.59 5.92
CA THR A 100 -11.52 7.49 6.90
C THR A 100 -11.75 6.31 7.83
N GLU A 101 -11.90 5.09 7.27
CA GLU A 101 -11.66 3.85 8.03
C GLU A 101 -10.54 4.13 9.03
N LEU A 102 -10.76 3.84 10.32
CA LEU A 102 -9.82 3.99 11.43
C LEU A 102 -8.43 3.42 11.09
N GLU A 103 -7.66 4.13 10.28
CA GLU A 103 -6.24 4.32 10.43
C GLU A 103 -6.14 4.94 11.82
N TYR A 104 -5.97 4.08 12.82
CA TYR A 104 -5.04 4.45 13.87
C TYR A 104 -3.82 5.00 13.14
N ASP A 105 -3.68 6.32 13.19
CA ASP A 105 -2.58 7.09 12.63
C ASP A 105 -1.31 6.76 13.42
N TYR A 106 -0.92 5.48 13.42
CA TYR A 106 0.48 5.12 13.42
C TYR A 106 0.95 5.50 12.03
N LYS A 107 1.17 6.82 11.87
CA LYS A 107 1.98 7.43 10.83
C LYS A 107 2.98 6.37 10.41
N LEU A 108 2.87 5.86 9.19
CA LEU A 108 3.82 4.89 8.68
C LEU A 108 5.19 5.58 8.80
N ILE A 109 5.95 5.32 9.86
CA ILE A 109 7.26 5.95 10.04
C ILE A 109 8.19 5.21 9.09
N TYR A 110 8.10 5.61 7.83
CA TYR A 110 9.22 5.64 6.92
C TYR A 110 9.47 7.11 6.60
N PRO A 111 10.60 7.71 7.01
CA PRO A 111 11.91 7.07 7.18
C PRO A 111 12.50 7.26 8.59
N PHE A 112 12.80 6.16 9.26
CA PHE A 112 14.07 6.09 10.01
C PHE A 112 15.02 5.39 9.04
N ASP A 113 16.14 6.03 8.68
CA ASP A 113 17.10 5.54 7.70
C ASP A 113 17.32 4.03 7.84
N LEU A 114 16.86 3.28 6.83
CA LEU A 114 17.13 1.83 6.69
C LEU A 114 18.64 1.54 6.66
N ASP A 115 19.43 2.56 6.34
CA ASP A 115 20.83 2.42 5.96
C ASP A 115 21.80 2.32 7.14
N SER A 116 21.38 2.56 8.39
CA SER A 116 22.33 2.66 9.52
C SER A 116 22.30 1.54 10.56
N LEU A 117 21.19 0.81 10.72
CA LEU A 117 21.05 -0.13 11.84
C LEU A 117 21.36 -1.58 11.46
N ASP A 118 22.33 -2.21 12.15
CA ASP A 118 22.66 -3.63 11.96
C ASP A 118 21.55 -4.57 12.47
N SER A 119 21.47 -5.78 11.90
CA SER A 119 20.64 -6.89 12.37
C SER A 119 20.82 -7.14 13.89
N LEU A 120 22.04 -6.99 14.39
CA LEU A 120 22.37 -7.07 15.81
C LEU A 120 21.79 -5.90 16.61
N GLU A 121 21.83 -4.69 16.07
CA GLU A 121 21.31 -3.49 16.72
C GLU A 121 19.78 -3.51 16.82
N ILE A 122 19.10 -4.02 15.78
CA ILE A 122 17.65 -4.22 15.82
C ILE A 122 17.28 -5.21 16.94
N ASN A 123 18.02 -6.31 17.08
CA ASN A 123 17.80 -7.26 18.17
C ASN A 123 18.02 -6.61 19.55
N ASN A 124 19.07 -5.81 19.71
CA ASN A 124 19.33 -5.06 20.95
C ASN A 124 18.18 -4.10 21.29
N LEU A 125 17.57 -3.44 20.29
CA LEU A 125 16.40 -2.58 20.50
C LEU A 125 15.17 -3.39 20.93
N ILE A 126 14.92 -4.55 20.31
CA ILE A 126 13.83 -5.46 20.70
C ILE A 126 14.02 -5.94 22.14
N GLU A 127 15.26 -6.24 22.56
CA GLU A 127 15.58 -6.61 23.93
C GLU A 127 15.34 -5.46 24.91
N LYS A 128 15.78 -4.23 24.58
CA LYS A 128 15.50 -3.02 25.38
C LYS A 128 14.00 -2.81 25.58
N LEU A 129 13.20 -2.94 24.52
CA LEU A 129 11.74 -2.85 24.62
C LEU A 129 11.14 -3.99 25.46
N THR A 130 11.74 -5.17 25.44
CA THR A 130 11.33 -6.29 26.29
C THR A 130 11.65 -6.04 27.76
N LEU A 131 12.75 -5.37 28.07
CA LEU A 131 13.07 -4.92 29.42
C LEU A 131 12.12 -3.81 29.89
N LYS A 132 11.84 -2.81 29.03
CA LYS A 132 10.87 -1.74 29.31
C LYS A 132 9.48 -2.29 29.58
N GLU A 133 9.01 -3.22 28.75
CA GLU A 133 7.74 -3.93 28.96
C GLU A 133 7.72 -4.66 30.31
N LYS A 134 8.78 -5.41 30.63
CA LYS A 134 8.88 -6.10 31.92
C LYS A 134 8.89 -5.12 33.10
N GLN A 135 9.52 -3.95 32.96
CA GLN A 135 9.52 -2.92 34.01
C GLN A 135 8.13 -2.35 34.25
N ILE A 136 7.41 -1.98 33.19
CA ILE A 136 6.02 -1.49 33.29
C ILE A 136 5.11 -2.52 33.95
N LEU A 137 5.32 -3.81 33.64
CA LEU A 137 4.55 -4.92 34.20
C LEU A 137 5.00 -5.36 35.61
N ASN A 138 6.22 -5.02 36.05
CA ASN A 138 6.80 -5.44 37.33
C ASN A 138 6.51 -4.48 38.49
N VAL A 139 6.02 -3.27 38.23
CA VAL A 139 5.87 -2.24 39.26
C VAL A 139 4.46 -2.29 39.85
N ASP A 140 4.38 -2.03 41.16
CA ASP A 140 3.17 -1.84 41.97
C ASP A 140 2.18 -0.75 41.46
N ASN A 141 2.34 -0.26 40.23
CA ASN A 141 1.41 0.61 39.50
C ASN A 141 0.31 -0.24 38.84
N ILE A 142 -0.47 -0.86 39.70
CA ILE A 142 -1.73 -1.49 39.33
C ILE A 142 -2.70 -0.36 38.95
N VAL A 143 -3.02 -0.22 37.65
CA VAL A 143 -4.04 0.72 37.16
C VAL A 143 -5.38 0.34 37.79
N LYS A 144 -5.75 0.93 38.92
CA LYS A 144 -7.12 0.91 39.40
C LYS A 144 -7.96 1.65 38.37
N SER A 145 -8.69 0.92 37.54
CA SER A 145 -9.61 1.55 36.59
C SER A 145 -10.72 2.31 37.32
N THR A 146 -11.17 1.85 38.49
CA THR A 146 -12.12 2.58 39.34
C THR A 146 -12.20 1.99 40.75
N GLY A 147 -12.65 2.79 41.71
CA GLY A 147 -12.58 2.54 43.14
C GLY A 147 -13.54 1.48 43.69
N LEU A 148 -13.26 0.21 43.43
CA LEU A 148 -13.90 -0.89 44.15
C LEU A 148 -13.37 -0.94 45.59
N LYS A 149 -14.16 -0.38 46.52
CA LYS A 149 -13.95 -0.53 47.97
C LYS A 149 -14.33 -1.96 48.36
N GLY A 150 -13.36 -2.79 48.72
CA GLY A 150 -13.60 -4.06 49.43
C GLY A 150 -13.04 -5.34 48.80
N GLU A 151 -12.35 -5.28 47.65
CA GLU A 151 -11.82 -6.50 47.00
C GLU A 151 -10.37 -6.85 47.41
N ASP A 152 -10.11 -8.17 47.51
CA ASP A 152 -8.83 -8.75 47.87
C ASP A 152 -7.71 -8.31 46.92
N LYS A 153 -6.67 -7.63 47.45
CA LYS A 153 -5.45 -7.25 46.71
C LYS A 153 -4.83 -8.43 45.94
N LYS A 154 -5.02 -9.66 46.44
CA LYS A 154 -4.58 -10.91 45.81
C LYS A 154 -5.36 -11.24 44.54
N PHE A 155 -6.68 -11.02 44.52
CA PHE A 155 -7.54 -11.24 43.35
C PHE A 155 -7.12 -10.33 42.20
N TYR A 156 -7.00 -9.03 42.45
CA TYR A 156 -6.61 -8.06 41.42
C TYR A 156 -5.22 -8.35 40.84
N LYS A 157 -4.25 -8.70 41.70
CA LYS A 157 -2.91 -9.11 41.27
C LYS A 157 -2.94 -10.34 40.36
N ASN A 158 -3.86 -11.27 40.59
CA ASN A 158 -4.02 -12.44 39.74
C ASN A 158 -4.70 -12.09 38.40
N GLN A 159 -5.68 -11.18 38.38
CA GLN A 159 -6.30 -10.72 37.13
C GLN A 159 -5.31 -9.95 36.24
N VAL A 160 -4.51 -9.04 36.80
CA VAL A 160 -3.43 -8.34 36.08
C VAL A 160 -2.43 -9.32 35.47
N LYS A 161 -2.07 -10.39 36.19
CA LYS A 161 -1.19 -11.44 35.64
C LYS A 161 -1.85 -12.21 34.51
N GLN A 162 -3.15 -12.49 34.60
CA GLN A 162 -3.89 -13.23 33.58
C GLN A 162 -4.01 -12.43 32.28
N ILE A 163 -4.51 -11.19 32.36
CA ILE A 163 -4.67 -10.32 31.17
C ILE A 163 -3.32 -10.08 30.47
N THR A 164 -2.26 -9.84 31.25
CA THR A 164 -0.90 -9.65 30.73
C THR A 164 -0.39 -10.91 30.03
N ARG A 165 -0.57 -12.09 30.65
CA ARG A 165 -0.14 -13.37 30.05
C ARG A 165 -0.88 -13.66 28.76
N LEU A 166 -2.18 -13.37 28.73
CA LEU A 166 -3.05 -13.64 27.59
C LEU A 166 -2.66 -12.73 26.41
N PHE A 167 -2.52 -11.43 26.65
CA PHE A 167 -2.05 -10.50 25.62
C PHE A 167 -0.64 -10.79 25.14
N ASN A 168 0.27 -11.17 26.04
CA ASN A 168 1.62 -11.57 25.67
C ASN A 168 1.65 -12.85 24.84
N ALA A 169 0.81 -13.83 25.17
CA ALA A 169 0.71 -15.06 24.39
C ALA A 169 0.22 -14.76 22.96
N GLU A 170 -0.88 -14.01 22.82
CA GLU A 170 -1.46 -13.69 21.52
C GLU A 170 -0.51 -12.82 20.66
N THR A 171 0.03 -11.74 21.24
CA THR A 171 0.99 -10.89 20.53
C THR A 171 2.27 -11.64 20.17
N SER A 172 2.78 -12.54 21.03
CA SER A 172 3.97 -13.34 20.69
C SER A 172 3.76 -14.24 19.48
N ILE A 173 2.55 -14.79 19.31
CA ILE A 173 2.20 -15.62 18.15
C ILE A 173 2.13 -14.76 16.89
N ILE A 174 1.53 -13.57 16.99
CA ILE A 174 1.45 -12.62 15.87
C ILE A 174 2.86 -12.17 15.45
N LEU A 175 3.67 -11.73 16.41
CA LEU A 175 5.04 -11.25 16.16
C LEU A 175 5.95 -12.31 15.53
N LYS A 176 5.77 -13.59 15.89
CA LYS A 176 6.51 -14.71 15.25
C LYS A 176 6.15 -14.95 13.80
N LYS A 177 4.95 -14.55 13.36
CA LYS A 177 4.44 -14.75 12.01
C LYS A 177 4.70 -13.55 11.09
N VAL A 178 5.39 -12.52 11.57
CA VAL A 178 5.67 -11.31 10.80
C VAL A 178 6.61 -11.63 9.64
N THR A 179 6.26 -11.11 8.46
CA THR A 179 6.98 -11.22 7.19
C THR A 179 6.97 -9.86 6.51
N ALA A 180 7.76 -9.70 5.45
CA ALA A 180 7.79 -8.46 4.65
C ALA A 180 6.42 -8.07 4.04
N LYS A 181 5.47 -9.00 3.95
CA LYS A 181 4.18 -8.80 3.25
C LYS A 181 2.98 -8.57 4.17
N ASN A 182 3.03 -9.04 5.41
CA ASN A 182 1.86 -9.10 6.29
C ASN A 182 1.89 -8.10 7.46
N PHE A 183 2.77 -7.10 7.41
CA PHE A 183 2.91 -6.09 8.46
C PHE A 183 1.57 -5.49 8.90
N LYS A 184 0.78 -4.95 7.95
CA LYS A 184 -0.53 -4.33 8.24
C LYS A 184 -1.53 -5.31 8.86
N VAL A 185 -1.50 -6.57 8.42
CA VAL A 185 -2.37 -7.63 8.96
C VAL A 185 -1.99 -7.93 10.40
N CYS A 186 -0.70 -8.09 10.69
CA CYS A 186 -0.19 -8.29 12.04
C CYS A 186 -0.49 -7.09 12.96
N GLN A 187 -0.37 -5.86 12.45
CA GLN A 187 -0.71 -4.64 13.18
C GLN A 187 -2.19 -4.65 13.59
N LYS A 188 -3.09 -4.90 12.64
CA LYS A 188 -4.53 -4.99 12.90
C LYS A 188 -4.85 -6.09 13.91
N GLN A 189 -4.21 -7.25 13.81
CA GLN A 189 -4.39 -8.34 14.78
C GLN A 189 -3.96 -7.95 16.20
N ILE A 190 -2.86 -7.20 16.38
CA ILE A 190 -2.43 -6.72 17.69
C ILE A 190 -3.46 -5.73 18.27
N LEU A 191 -3.98 -4.81 17.45
CA LEU A 191 -5.01 -3.86 17.86
C LEU A 191 -6.31 -4.57 18.26
N THR A 192 -6.79 -5.50 17.45
CA THR A 192 -7.99 -6.29 17.76
C THR A 192 -7.81 -7.16 19.00
N ALA A 193 -6.62 -7.74 19.21
CA ALA A 193 -6.30 -8.49 20.42
C ALA A 193 -6.35 -7.56 21.66
N PHE A 194 -5.78 -6.37 21.57
CA PHE A 194 -5.81 -5.39 22.65
C PHE A 194 -7.24 -4.98 23.04
N GLU A 195 -8.08 -4.64 22.05
CA GLU A 195 -9.47 -4.25 22.27
C GLU A 195 -10.32 -5.40 22.83
N SER A 196 -10.22 -6.59 22.23
CA SER A 196 -11.01 -7.75 22.65
C SER A 196 -10.65 -8.24 24.05
N ILE A 197 -9.36 -8.27 24.39
CA ILE A 197 -8.89 -8.66 25.71
C ILE A 197 -9.32 -7.64 26.75
N ASN A 198 -9.15 -6.33 26.49
CA ASN A 198 -9.62 -5.30 27.42
C ASN A 198 -11.13 -5.38 27.66
N LYS A 199 -11.92 -5.73 26.64
CA LYS A 199 -13.37 -5.94 26.77
C LYS A 199 -13.71 -7.17 27.63
N ILE A 200 -12.96 -8.27 27.52
CA ILE A 200 -13.18 -9.48 28.35
C ILE A 200 -12.95 -9.18 29.83
N PHE A 201 -11.93 -8.39 30.16
CA PHE A 201 -11.56 -8.07 31.54
C PHE A 201 -12.23 -6.80 32.10
N GLU A 202 -13.15 -6.19 31.34
CA GLU A 202 -13.90 -5.00 31.76
C GLU A 202 -14.71 -5.29 33.03
N THR A 203 -15.31 -6.48 33.14
CA THR A 203 -16.06 -6.93 34.33
C THR A 203 -15.18 -7.08 35.57
N ASP A 204 -13.89 -7.36 35.37
CA ASP A 204 -12.91 -7.54 36.44
C ASP A 204 -12.21 -6.22 36.80
N ALA A 205 -12.63 -5.11 36.18
CA ALA A 205 -12.05 -3.78 36.36
C ALA A 205 -10.53 -3.72 36.09
N VAL A 206 -10.01 -4.56 35.18
CA VAL A 206 -8.60 -4.57 34.76
C VAL A 206 -8.48 -4.27 33.27
N LYS A 207 -7.53 -3.41 32.89
CA LYS A 207 -7.20 -3.14 31.49
C LYS A 207 -5.70 -3.06 31.26
N ILE A 208 -5.27 -3.39 30.05
CA ILE A 208 -3.90 -3.16 29.55
C ILE A 208 -3.78 -1.67 29.20
N SER A 209 -2.65 -1.04 29.55
CA SER A 209 -2.40 0.35 29.19
C SER A 209 -2.04 0.51 27.72
N GLU A 210 -2.36 1.68 27.15
CA GLU A 210 -1.96 2.06 25.79
C GLU A 210 -0.44 2.06 25.62
N GLU A 211 0.32 2.41 26.67
CA GLU A 211 1.78 2.33 26.66
C GLU A 211 2.32 0.91 26.34
N ILE A 212 1.63 -0.14 26.81
CA ILE A 212 2.01 -1.52 26.50
C ILE A 212 1.68 -1.84 25.04
N LEU A 213 0.55 -1.34 24.53
CA LEU A 213 0.19 -1.47 23.12
C LEU A 213 1.24 -0.81 22.23
N ASP A 214 1.67 0.41 22.55
CA ASP A 214 2.70 1.13 21.81
C ASP A 214 4.01 0.34 21.74
N ILE A 215 4.44 -0.24 22.86
CA ILE A 215 5.64 -1.10 22.89
C ILE A 215 5.48 -2.33 21.98
N LYS A 216 4.29 -2.93 21.89
CA LYS A 216 4.04 -4.06 20.98
C LYS A 216 4.09 -3.62 19.52
N LEU A 217 3.55 -2.46 19.18
CA LEU A 217 3.59 -1.89 17.83
C LEU A 217 5.01 -1.49 17.42
N GLU A 218 5.79 -0.94 18.35
CA GLU A 218 7.21 -0.62 18.12
C GLU A 218 8.02 -1.91 17.87
N LYS A 219 7.80 -2.96 18.68
CA LYS A 219 8.40 -4.28 18.45
C LYS A 219 8.01 -4.88 17.12
N LEU A 220 6.74 -4.79 16.72
CA LEU A 220 6.27 -5.24 15.41
C LEU A 220 7.06 -4.54 14.29
N THR A 221 7.24 -3.24 14.39
CA THR A 221 8.00 -2.42 13.43
C THR A 221 9.46 -2.85 13.35
N LEU A 222 10.12 -3.09 14.49
CA LEU A 222 11.50 -3.57 14.53
C LEU A 222 11.65 -4.99 13.94
N ILE A 223 10.74 -5.90 14.28
CA ILE A 223 10.74 -7.26 13.73
C ILE A 223 10.54 -7.24 12.23
N TYR A 224 9.63 -6.40 11.73
CA TYR A 224 9.42 -6.22 10.30
C TYR A 224 10.69 -5.73 9.59
N LYS A 225 11.36 -4.71 10.12
CA LYS A 225 12.65 -4.23 9.60
C LYS A 225 13.71 -5.32 9.57
N TYR A 226 13.79 -6.11 10.63
CA TYR A 226 14.71 -7.24 10.71
C TYR A 226 14.45 -8.29 9.60
N GLN A 227 13.18 -8.59 9.31
CA GLN A 227 12.82 -9.53 8.24
C GLN A 227 13.22 -9.01 6.85
N ILE A 228 12.96 -7.73 6.55
CA ILE A 228 13.40 -7.12 5.29
C ILE A 228 14.92 -7.25 5.14
N LYS A 229 15.67 -6.87 6.18
CA LYS A 229 17.13 -6.91 6.15
C LYS A 229 17.67 -8.34 5.96
N LEU A 230 17.05 -9.34 6.60
CA LEU A 230 17.42 -10.74 6.37
C LEU A 230 17.15 -11.19 4.93
N GLU A 231 16.06 -10.76 4.32
CA GLU A 231 15.77 -11.04 2.90
C GLU A 231 16.83 -10.41 1.99
N ASP A 232 17.21 -9.15 2.25
CA ASP A 232 18.26 -8.44 1.50
C ASP A 232 19.63 -9.12 1.63
N GLU A 233 20.02 -9.50 2.85
CA GLU A 233 21.25 -10.26 3.10
C GLU A 233 21.25 -11.61 2.38
N GLN A 234 20.10 -12.30 2.34
CA GLN A 234 19.99 -13.56 1.62
C GLN A 234 20.15 -13.36 0.11
N ILE A 235 19.57 -12.29 -0.44
CA ILE A 235 19.73 -11.93 -1.85
C ILE A 235 21.22 -11.62 -2.15
N LEU A 236 21.86 -10.78 -1.33
CA LEU A 236 23.31 -10.49 -1.42
C LEU A 236 24.15 -11.77 -1.41
N ARG A 237 23.90 -12.69 -0.46
CA ARG A 237 24.63 -13.96 -0.38
C ARG A 237 24.40 -14.87 -1.59
N ARG A 238 23.19 -14.88 -2.16
CA ARG A 238 22.89 -15.67 -3.37
C ARG A 238 23.63 -15.12 -4.58
N GLU A 239 23.55 -13.82 -4.79
CA GLU A 239 24.23 -13.14 -5.90
C GLU A 239 25.75 -13.27 -5.79
N GLU A 240 26.34 -13.14 -4.61
CA GLU A 240 27.78 -13.34 -4.41
C GLU A 240 28.20 -14.78 -4.74
N ARG A 241 27.40 -15.77 -4.33
CA ARG A 241 27.65 -17.18 -4.69
C ARG A 241 27.56 -17.42 -6.19
N GLU A 242 26.60 -16.79 -6.87
CA GLU A 242 26.47 -16.87 -8.33
C GLU A 242 27.64 -16.21 -9.04
N ARG A 243 28.09 -15.04 -8.56
CA ARG A 243 29.29 -14.36 -9.05
C ARG A 243 30.51 -15.27 -8.94
N ILE A 244 30.78 -15.82 -7.75
CA ILE A 244 31.92 -16.74 -7.52
C ILE A 244 31.85 -17.97 -8.43
N LYS A 245 30.65 -18.54 -8.63
CA LYS A 245 30.47 -19.67 -9.56
C LYS A 245 30.82 -19.27 -10.99
N GLU A 246 30.37 -18.11 -11.44
CA GLU A 246 30.66 -17.60 -12.77
C GLU A 246 32.16 -17.31 -12.95
N GLU A 247 32.83 -16.70 -11.96
CA GLU A 247 34.28 -16.49 -12.03
C GLU A 247 35.05 -17.81 -12.17
N ASN A 248 34.63 -18.83 -11.43
CA ASN A 248 35.24 -20.15 -11.49
C ASN A 248 34.99 -20.85 -12.83
N LYS A 249 33.82 -20.64 -13.46
CA LYS A 249 33.54 -21.14 -14.82
C LYS A 249 34.46 -20.47 -15.84
N VAL A 250 34.56 -19.13 -15.80
CA VAL A 250 35.44 -18.35 -16.68
C VAL A 250 36.90 -18.83 -16.56
N LYS A 251 37.40 -19.02 -15.33
CA LYS A 251 38.76 -19.54 -15.11
C LYS A 251 38.97 -20.90 -15.77
N LYS A 252 38.03 -21.83 -15.56
CA LYS A 252 38.10 -23.17 -16.16
C LYS A 252 38.03 -23.15 -17.68
N GLU A 253 37.20 -22.27 -18.26
CA GLU A 253 37.06 -22.10 -19.70
C GLU A 253 38.36 -21.58 -20.33
N LEU A 254 38.97 -20.56 -19.71
CA LEU A 254 40.28 -20.02 -20.13
C LEU A 254 41.38 -21.08 -20.05
N GLU A 255 41.48 -21.79 -18.93
CA GLU A 255 42.45 -22.88 -18.74
C GLU A 255 42.25 -24.02 -19.75
N TYR A 256 41.00 -24.40 -20.01
CA TYR A 256 40.68 -25.41 -21.00
C TYR A 256 41.10 -24.97 -22.40
N LYS A 257 40.78 -23.73 -22.78
CA LYS A 257 41.13 -23.18 -24.11
C LYS A 257 42.64 -23.08 -24.29
N LEU A 258 43.39 -22.61 -23.29
CA LEU A 258 44.85 -22.58 -23.31
C LEU A 258 45.44 -23.98 -23.51
N ASN A 259 44.94 -24.97 -22.76
CA ASN A 259 45.40 -26.35 -22.90
C ASN A 259 45.11 -26.95 -24.28
N GLN A 260 44.00 -26.56 -24.93
CA GLN A 260 43.71 -26.99 -26.30
C GLN A 260 44.67 -26.35 -27.30
N ILE A 261 44.86 -25.03 -27.22
CA ILE A 261 45.80 -24.31 -28.10
C ILE A 261 47.23 -24.87 -27.94
N ASP A 262 47.67 -25.16 -26.71
CA ASP A 262 48.98 -25.76 -26.47
C ASP A 262 49.13 -27.16 -27.07
N LYS A 263 48.06 -27.96 -27.09
CA LYS A 263 48.08 -29.28 -27.75
C LYS A 263 48.17 -29.14 -29.26
N ASP A 264 47.42 -28.20 -29.85
CA ASP A 264 47.41 -27.95 -31.29
C ASP A 264 48.77 -27.42 -31.77
N ILE A 265 49.37 -26.47 -31.02
CA ILE A 265 50.73 -25.98 -31.27
C ILE A 265 51.74 -27.12 -31.23
N LYS A 266 51.68 -28.00 -30.22
CA LYS A 266 52.57 -29.17 -30.13
C LYS A 266 52.35 -30.13 -31.30
N HIS A 267 51.11 -30.37 -31.70
CA HIS A 267 50.76 -31.25 -32.80
C HIS A 267 51.35 -30.74 -34.12
N HIS A 268 51.09 -29.48 -34.48
CA HIS A 268 51.59 -28.88 -35.72
C HIS A 268 53.12 -28.75 -35.75
N ASN A 269 53.77 -28.43 -34.62
CA ASN A 269 55.23 -28.45 -34.55
C ASN A 269 55.81 -29.85 -34.81
N ASN A 270 55.19 -30.90 -34.28
CA ASN A 270 55.61 -32.27 -34.54
C ASN A 270 55.41 -32.67 -36.02
N GLU A 271 54.34 -32.20 -36.66
CA GLU A 271 54.12 -32.39 -38.10
C GLU A 271 55.16 -31.66 -38.94
N LEU A 272 55.49 -30.41 -38.62
CA LEU A 272 56.56 -29.66 -39.27
C LEU A 272 57.90 -30.38 -39.18
N ILE A 273 58.25 -30.93 -38.02
CA ILE A 273 59.48 -31.71 -37.85
C ILE A 273 59.48 -32.95 -38.77
N LYS A 274 58.33 -33.60 -38.97
CA LYS A 274 58.21 -34.77 -39.87
C LYS A 274 58.34 -34.35 -41.34
N LEU A 275 57.63 -33.30 -41.77
CA LEU A 275 57.69 -32.80 -43.15
C LEU A 275 59.09 -32.32 -43.54
N ASN A 276 59.77 -31.60 -42.65
CA ASN A 276 61.16 -31.19 -42.85
C ASN A 276 62.10 -32.40 -43.02
N LYS A 277 61.88 -33.49 -42.26
CA LYS A 277 62.65 -34.74 -42.44
C LYS A 277 62.35 -35.44 -43.78
N TYR A 278 61.12 -35.34 -44.29
CA TYR A 278 60.76 -35.92 -45.59
C TYR A 278 61.39 -35.13 -46.74
N ILE A 279 61.35 -33.80 -46.71
CA ILE A 279 62.03 -32.93 -47.67
C ILE A 279 63.52 -33.28 -47.77
N ALA A 280 64.20 -33.49 -46.65
CA ALA A 280 65.62 -33.83 -46.62
C ALA A 280 65.95 -35.22 -47.22
N LYS A 281 64.96 -36.12 -47.35
CA LYS A 281 65.13 -37.49 -47.87
C LYS A 281 64.59 -37.67 -49.30
N THR A 282 63.76 -36.77 -49.78
CA THR A 282 63.11 -36.86 -51.09
C THR A 282 64.02 -36.33 -52.19
N ASN A 283 64.09 -37.06 -53.31
CA ASN A 283 64.87 -36.68 -54.50
C ASN A 283 64.02 -36.12 -55.65
N SER A 284 62.69 -36.20 -55.55
CA SER A 284 61.73 -35.67 -56.54
C SER A 284 61.42 -34.20 -56.27
N ASP A 285 61.59 -33.33 -57.26
CA ASP A 285 61.36 -31.88 -57.11
C ASP A 285 59.87 -31.55 -56.94
N VAL A 286 58.96 -32.31 -57.57
CA VAL A 286 57.50 -32.14 -57.43
C VAL A 286 57.03 -32.45 -56.01
N GLU A 287 57.56 -33.51 -55.39
CA GLU A 287 57.20 -33.87 -54.02
C GLU A 287 57.75 -32.87 -53.00
N LYS A 288 58.93 -32.29 -53.26
CA LYS A 288 59.49 -31.22 -52.42
C LYS A 288 58.61 -29.98 -52.43
N GLU A 289 58.15 -29.53 -53.59
CA GLU A 289 57.26 -28.37 -53.69
C GLU A 289 55.96 -28.58 -52.89
N MET A 290 55.35 -29.77 -53.00
CA MET A 290 54.14 -30.11 -52.24
C MET A 290 54.37 -30.07 -50.72
N TYR A 291 55.53 -30.55 -50.24
CA TYR A 291 55.87 -30.49 -48.81
C TYR A 291 56.15 -29.07 -48.34
N ILE A 292 56.77 -28.22 -49.17
CA ILE A 292 57.03 -26.81 -48.86
C ILE A 292 55.71 -26.04 -48.73
N GLU A 293 54.75 -26.27 -49.64
CA GLU A 293 53.40 -25.69 -49.54
C GLU A 293 52.70 -26.14 -48.25
N LYS A 294 52.85 -27.42 -47.87
CA LYS A 294 52.23 -27.89 -46.62
C LYS A 294 52.87 -27.29 -45.37
N ILE A 295 54.19 -27.09 -45.38
CA ILE A 295 54.93 -26.44 -44.30
C ILE A 295 54.47 -24.99 -44.13
N THR A 296 54.39 -24.23 -45.23
CA THR A 296 53.95 -22.82 -45.18
C THR A 296 52.54 -22.70 -44.61
N GLN A 297 51.59 -23.55 -45.03
CA GLN A 297 50.25 -23.61 -44.43
C GLN A 297 50.28 -23.90 -42.92
N LEU A 298 51.14 -24.80 -42.46
CA LEU A 298 51.27 -25.14 -41.04
C LEU A 298 51.92 -24.02 -40.23
N GLU A 299 52.90 -23.32 -40.80
CA GLU A 299 53.55 -22.15 -40.19
C GLU A 299 52.56 -21.00 -40.01
N ASP A 300 51.72 -20.73 -41.01
CA ASP A 300 50.69 -19.69 -40.89
C ASP A 300 49.65 -20.06 -39.83
N LYS A 301 49.24 -21.33 -39.78
CA LYS A 301 48.34 -21.82 -38.72
C LYS A 301 48.96 -21.73 -37.33
N LEU A 302 50.27 -21.96 -37.20
CA LEU A 302 50.99 -21.76 -35.94
C LEU A 302 51.03 -20.28 -35.53
N LYS A 303 51.19 -19.35 -36.47
CA LYS A 303 51.11 -17.91 -36.18
C LYS A 303 49.71 -17.55 -35.64
N GLU A 304 48.65 -18.03 -36.29
CA GLU A 304 47.27 -17.83 -35.81
C GLU A 304 47.05 -18.38 -34.40
N LEU A 305 47.51 -19.61 -34.13
CA LEU A 305 47.42 -20.23 -32.81
C LEU A 305 48.22 -19.48 -31.75
N THR A 306 49.38 -18.91 -32.11
CA THR A 306 50.21 -18.12 -31.20
C THR A 306 49.51 -16.80 -30.84
N ILE A 307 48.95 -16.10 -31.82
CA ILE A 307 48.13 -14.89 -31.59
C ILE A 307 46.92 -15.22 -30.70
N SER A 308 46.23 -16.34 -30.99
CA SER A 308 45.09 -16.78 -30.19
C SER A 308 45.50 -17.10 -28.74
N LYS A 309 46.66 -17.73 -28.54
CA LYS A 309 47.21 -18.01 -27.22
C LYS A 309 47.48 -16.72 -26.44
N ASP A 310 48.16 -15.77 -27.07
CA ASP A 310 48.49 -14.48 -26.45
C ASP A 310 47.23 -13.72 -26.06
N PHE A 311 46.20 -13.73 -26.92
CA PHE A 311 44.89 -13.15 -26.60
C PHE A 311 44.25 -13.78 -25.35
N VAL A 312 44.24 -15.12 -25.23
CA VAL A 312 43.67 -15.81 -24.06
C VAL A 312 44.49 -15.52 -22.79
N LEU A 313 45.82 -15.46 -22.90
CA LEU A 313 46.71 -15.11 -21.79
C LEU A 313 46.49 -13.68 -21.31
N GLU A 314 46.37 -12.73 -22.24
CA GLU A 314 46.05 -11.35 -21.92
C GLU A 314 44.72 -11.25 -21.17
N ARG A 315 43.70 -11.99 -21.59
CA ARG A 315 42.39 -12.01 -20.93
C ARG A 315 42.43 -12.65 -19.54
N GLN A 316 43.34 -13.60 -19.32
CA GLN A 316 43.57 -14.18 -18.00
C GLN A 316 44.21 -13.17 -17.03
N VAL A 317 45.09 -12.30 -17.52
CA VAL A 317 45.75 -11.26 -16.72
C VAL A 317 44.84 -10.04 -16.53
N LYS A 318 44.18 -9.57 -17.59
CA LYS A 318 43.30 -8.40 -17.58
C LYS A 318 41.90 -8.77 -17.06
N ALA A 319 41.74 -8.82 -15.74
CA ALA A 319 40.47 -9.17 -15.09
C ALA A 319 39.27 -8.25 -15.44
N GLN A 320 39.52 -7.06 -16.01
CA GLN A 320 38.50 -6.08 -16.41
C GLN A 320 38.01 -6.25 -17.86
N SER A 321 38.73 -7.01 -18.70
CA SER A 321 38.37 -7.22 -20.10
C SER A 321 37.17 -8.17 -20.21
N GLY A 322 36.22 -7.83 -21.08
CA GLY A 322 34.97 -8.55 -21.18
C GLY A 322 34.11 -8.10 -22.36
N TYR A 323 32.88 -8.60 -22.37
CA TYR A 323 31.83 -8.14 -23.27
C TYR A 323 30.72 -7.52 -22.45
N VAL A 324 30.27 -6.34 -22.86
CA VAL A 324 28.98 -5.79 -22.46
C VAL A 324 27.95 -6.27 -23.47
N TYR A 325 26.88 -6.90 -23.00
CA TYR A 325 25.79 -7.38 -23.83
C TYR A 325 24.51 -6.59 -23.58
N ILE A 326 23.75 -6.37 -24.64
CA ILE A 326 22.41 -5.79 -24.60
C ILE A 326 21.46 -6.82 -25.17
N ILE A 327 20.53 -7.29 -24.33
CA ILE A 327 19.61 -8.37 -24.68
C ILE A 327 18.17 -8.01 -24.32
N SER A 328 17.20 -8.56 -25.02
CA SER A 328 15.77 -8.39 -24.70
C SER A 328 15.04 -9.72 -24.75
N ASN A 329 13.85 -9.76 -24.17
CA ASN A 329 12.95 -10.90 -24.26
C ASN A 329 11.52 -10.39 -24.28
N ILE A 330 11.02 -10.10 -25.48
CA ILE A 330 9.70 -9.50 -25.68
C ILE A 330 8.60 -10.39 -25.09
N GLY A 331 8.72 -11.71 -25.23
CA GLY A 331 7.69 -12.63 -24.74
C GLY A 331 7.55 -12.66 -23.21
N SER A 332 8.60 -12.31 -22.47
CA SER A 332 8.59 -12.33 -20.99
C SER A 332 8.43 -10.94 -20.38
N PHE A 333 9.01 -9.91 -21.01
CA PHE A 333 9.10 -8.57 -20.44
C PHE A 333 8.36 -7.50 -21.25
N GLY A 334 7.99 -7.79 -22.50
CA GLY A 334 7.39 -6.81 -23.41
C GLY A 334 8.42 -6.03 -24.23
N GLU A 335 7.92 -5.09 -25.04
CA GLU A 335 8.73 -4.26 -25.93
C GLU A 335 9.53 -3.20 -25.16
N ASN A 336 10.65 -2.76 -25.74
CA ASN A 336 11.55 -1.73 -25.19
C ASN A 336 12.13 -2.03 -23.80
N ILE A 337 12.07 -3.29 -23.34
CA ILE A 337 12.74 -3.72 -22.12
C ILE A 337 14.04 -4.42 -22.46
N TYR A 338 15.15 -3.78 -22.10
CA TYR A 338 16.49 -4.27 -22.35
C TYR A 338 17.21 -4.60 -21.05
N LYS A 339 17.90 -5.73 -21.04
CA LYS A 339 18.92 -6.03 -20.05
C LYS A 339 20.27 -5.62 -20.58
N ILE A 340 20.97 -4.82 -19.80
CA ILE A 340 22.38 -4.50 -19.99
C ILE A 340 23.15 -5.33 -18.96
N GLY A 341 24.23 -5.97 -19.37
CA GLY A 341 25.08 -6.71 -18.43
C GLY A 341 26.45 -7.02 -19.00
N VAL A 342 27.31 -7.58 -18.17
CA VAL A 342 28.71 -7.87 -18.53
C VAL A 342 29.05 -9.35 -18.37
N THR A 343 29.95 -9.85 -19.22
CA THR A 343 30.51 -11.19 -19.11
C THR A 343 32.00 -11.20 -19.45
N ARG A 344 32.75 -12.05 -18.76
CA ARG A 344 34.19 -12.28 -19.03
C ARG A 344 34.46 -13.56 -19.81
N ARG A 345 33.42 -14.33 -20.15
CA ARG A 345 33.57 -15.56 -20.94
C ARG A 345 34.26 -15.28 -22.27
N LEU A 346 34.93 -16.28 -22.82
CA LEU A 346 35.44 -16.20 -24.19
C LEU A 346 34.27 -16.22 -25.16
N GLU A 347 33.26 -17.04 -24.86
CA GLU A 347 32.03 -17.19 -25.66
C GLU A 347 30.82 -16.48 -24.99
N PRO A 348 30.60 -15.17 -25.23
CA PRO A 348 29.53 -14.40 -24.58
C PRO A 348 28.12 -14.94 -24.88
N LEU A 349 27.91 -15.52 -26.07
CA LEU A 349 26.63 -16.11 -26.48
C LEU A 349 26.24 -17.34 -25.64
N GLU A 350 27.20 -18.09 -25.10
CA GLU A 350 26.89 -19.21 -24.20
C GLU A 350 26.33 -18.70 -22.87
N ARG A 351 26.90 -17.61 -22.33
CA ARG A 351 26.38 -16.95 -21.12
C ARG A 351 24.94 -16.49 -21.30
N ILE A 352 24.61 -15.91 -22.46
CA ILE A 352 23.25 -15.44 -22.77
C ILE A 352 22.27 -16.62 -22.84
N ARG A 353 22.66 -17.74 -23.46
CA ARG A 353 21.85 -18.98 -23.47
C ARG A 353 21.63 -19.56 -22.07
N GLU A 354 22.65 -19.55 -21.21
CA GLU A 354 22.50 -19.94 -19.80
C GLU A 354 21.50 -19.03 -19.06
N LEU A 355 21.51 -17.72 -19.33
CA LEU A 355 20.55 -16.78 -18.73
C LEU A 355 19.12 -17.07 -19.20
N SER A 356 18.92 -17.36 -20.50
CA SER A 356 17.64 -17.75 -21.09
C SER A 356 17.06 -18.98 -20.39
N SER A 357 17.81 -20.08 -20.36
CA SER A 357 17.36 -21.37 -19.82
C SER A 357 17.02 -21.37 -18.33
N ALA A 358 17.64 -20.49 -17.55
CA ALA A 358 17.48 -20.49 -16.09
C ALA A 358 16.26 -19.71 -15.60
N SER A 359 15.79 -18.70 -16.35
CA SER A 359 15.02 -17.60 -15.74
C SER A 359 13.77 -17.17 -16.50
N VAL A 360 13.58 -17.58 -17.75
CA VAL A 360 12.50 -17.05 -18.63
C VAL A 360 11.94 -18.12 -19.57
N PRO A 361 10.66 -18.01 -19.99
CA PRO A 361 10.01 -18.98 -20.88
C PRO A 361 10.50 -18.95 -22.34
N PHE A 362 11.04 -17.82 -22.80
CA PHE A 362 11.57 -17.65 -24.16
C PHE A 362 13.07 -17.32 -24.11
N GLU A 363 13.80 -17.55 -25.20
CA GLU A 363 15.20 -17.13 -25.28
C GLU A 363 15.37 -15.61 -25.36
N PHE A 364 16.50 -15.11 -24.86
CA PHE A 364 16.90 -13.73 -25.05
C PHE A 364 17.39 -13.48 -26.48
N ASP A 365 16.88 -12.43 -27.11
CA ASP A 365 17.41 -11.86 -28.35
C ASP A 365 18.61 -10.96 -28.03
N VAL A 366 19.65 -11.04 -28.86
CA VAL A 366 20.87 -10.23 -28.71
C VAL A 366 20.80 -9.01 -29.61
N HIS A 367 20.91 -7.82 -29.01
CA HIS A 367 20.91 -6.56 -29.74
C HIS A 367 22.31 -6.05 -30.02
N ALA A 368 23.23 -6.20 -29.06
CA ALA A 368 24.63 -5.83 -29.25
C ALA A 368 25.56 -6.64 -28.34
N LEU A 369 26.79 -6.85 -28.82
CA LEU A 369 27.91 -7.43 -28.07
C LEU A 369 29.13 -6.53 -28.24
N ILE A 370 29.53 -5.88 -27.16
CA ILE A 370 30.58 -4.85 -27.19
C ILE A 370 31.79 -5.38 -26.45
N PHE A 371 32.87 -5.62 -27.16
CA PHE A 371 34.14 -5.96 -26.54
C PHE A 371 34.75 -4.71 -25.89
N SER A 372 35.26 -4.85 -24.67
CA SER A 372 35.94 -3.77 -23.98
C SER A 372 37.07 -4.32 -23.10
N ASP A 373 38.21 -3.62 -23.10
CA ASP A 373 39.30 -3.87 -22.15
C ASP A 373 38.91 -3.54 -20.70
N ASN A 374 37.87 -2.71 -20.51
CA ASN A 374 37.29 -2.38 -19.21
C ASN A 374 35.76 -2.43 -19.26
N ALA A 375 35.23 -3.64 -19.48
CA ALA A 375 33.81 -3.85 -19.70
C ALA A 375 32.95 -3.46 -18.48
N PHE A 376 33.46 -3.62 -17.26
CA PHE A 376 32.76 -3.20 -16.04
C PHE A 376 32.59 -1.67 -15.96
N ALA A 377 33.60 -0.90 -16.38
CA ALA A 377 33.48 0.55 -16.37
C ALA A 377 32.48 1.04 -17.43
N LEU A 378 32.42 0.39 -18.59
CA LEU A 378 31.41 0.68 -19.62
C LEU A 378 30.00 0.37 -19.10
N GLU A 379 29.81 -0.81 -18.51
CA GLU A 379 28.52 -1.23 -17.96
C GLU A 379 28.03 -0.32 -16.82
N ASP A 380 28.91 0.04 -15.87
CA ASP A 380 28.57 0.93 -14.75
C ASP A 380 28.14 2.32 -15.25
N ARG A 381 28.75 2.82 -16.33
CA ARG A 381 28.32 4.08 -16.96
C ARG A 381 26.92 3.97 -17.57
N LEU A 382 26.65 2.89 -18.31
CA LEU A 382 25.32 2.65 -18.89
C LEU A 382 24.27 2.56 -17.77
N HIS A 383 24.56 1.85 -16.69
CA HIS A 383 23.67 1.74 -15.54
C HIS A 383 23.41 3.07 -14.82
N LYS A 384 24.44 3.90 -14.68
CA LYS A 384 24.31 5.24 -14.11
C LYS A 384 23.49 6.16 -15.01
N HIS A 385 23.71 6.10 -16.32
CA HIS A 385 22.99 6.92 -17.29
C HIS A 385 21.50 6.58 -17.33
N PHE A 386 21.15 5.29 -17.34
CA PHE A 386 19.77 4.81 -17.44
C PHE A 386 19.10 4.50 -16.09
N LYS A 387 19.66 5.01 -14.98
CA LYS A 387 19.16 4.69 -13.63
C LYS A 387 17.67 5.02 -13.45
N GLU A 388 17.23 6.15 -14.00
CA GLU A 388 15.84 6.59 -13.90
C GLU A 388 14.87 5.74 -14.74
N GLN A 389 15.38 4.97 -15.69
CA GLN A 389 14.61 4.07 -16.56
C GLN A 389 14.66 2.60 -16.10
N GLN A 390 15.29 2.30 -14.95
CA GLN A 390 15.26 0.95 -14.37
C GLN A 390 13.83 0.46 -14.13
N VAL A 391 13.55 -0.77 -14.54
CA VAL A 391 12.25 -1.43 -14.31
C VAL A 391 12.06 -1.75 -12.82
N ASN A 392 13.12 -2.23 -12.16
CA ASN A 392 13.07 -2.52 -10.73
C ASN A 392 13.65 -1.35 -9.92
N LYS A 393 12.78 -0.55 -9.30
CA LYS A 393 13.17 0.59 -8.45
C LYS A 393 13.66 0.22 -7.05
N VAL A 394 13.40 -1.01 -6.61
CA VAL A 394 13.74 -1.48 -5.25
C VAL A 394 15.10 -2.17 -5.24
N ASN A 395 15.38 -3.01 -6.24
CA ASN A 395 16.65 -3.70 -6.37
C ASN A 395 17.38 -3.27 -7.65
N SER A 396 18.29 -2.30 -7.51
CA SER A 396 19.09 -1.75 -8.61
C SER A 396 20.05 -2.74 -9.26
N ARG A 397 20.27 -3.91 -8.65
CA ARG A 397 21.08 -5.01 -9.21
C ARG A 397 20.31 -5.81 -10.28
N LYS A 398 19.01 -5.56 -10.43
CA LYS A 398 18.22 -6.09 -11.55
C LYS A 398 18.29 -5.10 -12.70
N GLU A 399 19.30 -5.31 -13.54
CA GLU A 399 19.73 -4.40 -14.62
C GLU A 399 18.81 -4.45 -15.87
N PHE A 400 17.50 -4.32 -15.68
CA PHE A 400 16.51 -4.19 -16.76
C PHE A 400 16.04 -2.75 -16.85
N TYR A 401 15.95 -2.23 -18.07
CA TYR A 401 15.67 -0.83 -18.38
C TYR A 401 14.56 -0.74 -19.42
N ASN A 402 13.64 0.21 -19.23
CA ASN A 402 12.62 0.56 -20.23
C ASN A 402 13.09 1.79 -21.01
N ILE A 403 13.73 1.56 -22.16
CA ILE A 403 14.44 2.58 -22.96
C ILE A 403 14.39 2.23 -24.45
N ASP A 404 14.53 3.23 -25.32
CA ASP A 404 14.74 2.99 -26.75
C ASP A 404 16.18 2.49 -26.99
N LEU A 405 16.32 1.46 -27.82
CA LEU A 405 17.62 0.94 -28.23
C LEU A 405 18.45 1.99 -28.98
N ASN A 406 17.82 2.95 -29.66
CA ASN A 406 18.52 4.08 -30.28
C ASN A 406 19.29 4.92 -29.25
N GLU A 407 18.70 5.17 -28.07
CA GLU A 407 19.37 5.93 -27.00
C GLU A 407 20.62 5.19 -26.50
N ILE A 408 20.54 3.86 -26.37
CA ILE A 408 21.68 3.04 -25.97
C ILE A 408 22.79 3.10 -27.03
N LYS A 409 22.42 3.01 -28.32
CA LYS A 409 23.36 3.10 -29.43
C LYS A 409 24.06 4.45 -29.47
N ASP A 410 23.31 5.54 -29.40
CA ASP A 410 23.85 6.90 -29.50
C ASP A 410 24.87 7.17 -28.37
N LEU A 411 24.59 6.67 -27.16
CA LEU A 411 25.52 6.76 -26.04
C LEU A 411 26.81 5.96 -26.28
N ILE A 412 26.70 4.74 -26.81
CA ILE A 412 27.87 3.88 -27.07
C ILE A 412 28.74 4.41 -28.22
N HIS A 413 28.10 4.89 -29.30
CA HIS A 413 28.78 5.48 -30.46
C HIS A 413 29.47 6.80 -30.09
N SER A 414 28.83 7.65 -29.27
CA SER A 414 29.44 8.92 -28.86
C SER A 414 30.62 8.76 -27.89
N GLU A 415 30.57 7.80 -26.98
CA GLU A 415 31.56 7.69 -25.90
C GLU A 415 32.60 6.58 -26.05
N TYR A 416 32.38 5.58 -26.91
CA TYR A 416 33.19 4.37 -26.92
C TYR A 416 33.70 3.98 -28.31
N ASP A 417 32.84 3.45 -29.17
CA ASP A 417 33.25 2.92 -30.47
C ASP A 417 32.10 2.91 -31.47
N ASN A 418 32.31 3.57 -32.61
CA ASN A 418 31.36 3.63 -33.71
C ASN A 418 31.26 2.33 -34.52
N THR A 419 32.13 1.35 -34.27
CA THR A 419 32.14 0.06 -35.00
C THR A 419 31.19 -0.98 -34.41
N VAL A 420 30.53 -0.68 -33.29
CA VAL A 420 29.56 -1.60 -32.68
C VAL A 420 28.32 -1.74 -33.57
N GLU A 421 28.03 -2.98 -33.98
CA GLU A 421 26.81 -3.35 -34.69
C GLU A 421 25.64 -3.55 -33.73
N PHE A 422 24.48 -3.00 -34.10
CA PHE A 422 23.23 -3.14 -33.37
C PHE A 422 22.18 -3.85 -34.23
N THR A 423 21.56 -4.88 -33.66
CA THR A 423 20.37 -5.51 -34.21
C THR A 423 19.14 -4.87 -33.59
N PHE A 424 18.35 -4.14 -34.36
CA PHE A 424 17.17 -3.43 -33.83
C PHE A 424 15.95 -4.31 -33.70
N GLU A 425 15.71 -5.17 -34.69
CA GLU A 425 14.58 -6.07 -34.70
C GLU A 425 14.93 -7.39 -34.00
N PRO A 426 14.35 -7.69 -32.83
CA PRO A 426 14.53 -9.00 -32.20
C PRO A 426 13.83 -10.07 -33.05
N LYS A 427 14.41 -11.27 -33.10
CA LYS A 427 13.83 -12.38 -33.87
C LYS A 427 12.63 -12.95 -33.14
N ALA A 428 12.75 -13.14 -31.83
CA ALA A 428 11.70 -13.63 -30.94
C ALA A 428 10.94 -14.85 -31.52
N GLU A 429 11.66 -15.80 -32.13
CA GLU A 429 11.08 -16.87 -32.96
C GLU A 429 10.01 -17.67 -32.21
N GLN A 430 10.37 -18.25 -31.06
CA GLN A 430 9.47 -19.05 -30.23
C GLN A 430 8.24 -18.27 -29.73
N TYR A 431 8.42 -16.98 -29.41
CA TYR A 431 7.32 -16.13 -28.96
C TYR A 431 6.34 -15.84 -30.09
N ARG A 432 6.83 -15.47 -31.28
CA ARG A 432 6.01 -15.22 -32.47
C ARG A 432 5.30 -16.48 -32.94
N GLU A 433 5.97 -17.63 -32.91
CA GLU A 433 5.33 -18.92 -33.18
C GLU A 433 4.20 -19.22 -32.18
N SER A 434 4.43 -18.96 -30.90
CA SER A 434 3.41 -19.18 -29.85
C SER A 434 2.15 -18.33 -30.10
N LEU A 435 2.29 -17.10 -30.61
CA LEU A 435 1.16 -16.24 -30.99
C LEU A 435 0.42 -16.69 -32.24
N LEU A 436 1.06 -17.45 -33.14
CA LEU A 436 0.43 -17.97 -34.35
C LEU A 436 -0.36 -19.26 -34.09
N ILE A 437 -0.02 -19.98 -33.02
CA ILE A 437 -0.68 -21.23 -32.61
C ILE A 437 -1.93 -20.95 -31.75
N SER A 438 -2.01 -19.77 -31.12
CA SER A 438 -3.18 -19.30 -30.37
C SER A 438 -4.24 -18.69 -31.27
#